data_AF-A0A831LZK0-F1
#
_entry.id   AF-A0A831LZK0-F1
#
_cell.length_a   1.000
_cell.length_b   1.000
_cell.length_c   1.000
_cell.angle_alpha   90.00
_cell.angle_beta   90.00
_cell.angle_gamma   90.00
#
_symmetry.space_group_name_H-M   'P 1'
#
loop_
_entity.id
_entity.type
_entity.pdbx_description
1 polymer ?
#
loop_
_entity_poly.entity_id
_entity_poly.type
_entity_poly.pdbx_seq_one_letter_code
_entity_poly.pdbx_strand_id
1 'polypeptide(L)'
;MDPREDIRKHLKPVTIVAWGIFASLAIYLGLVTALRSARRPFGGFAGDVGGQPLRLAVFGLAAAVIMLILVLRHRLFRKGGREDRSAVLARLQRASLAVLLLGEIPAVLGLALFLLGGYVADFYALLIASLALTFIDFPRQPVWEEWLRG
;
A
#
# COMPACT_ATOMS: atom_id res chain seq x y z
N MET A 1 -17.78 4.95 28.81
CA MET A 1 -17.77 5.05 27.33
C MET A 1 -17.66 3.64 26.78
N ASP A 2 -18.48 3.29 25.78
CA ASP A 2 -18.50 1.94 25.22
C ASP A 2 -17.20 1.71 24.42
N PRO A 3 -16.34 0.75 24.81
CA PRO A 3 -15.05 0.50 24.16
C PRO A 3 -15.18 0.26 22.64
N ARG A 4 -16.33 -0.22 22.19
CA ARG A 4 -16.62 -0.49 20.78
C ARG A 4 -16.86 0.79 19.97
N GLU A 5 -17.41 1.83 20.59
CA GLU A 5 -17.64 3.11 19.91
C GLU A 5 -16.34 3.87 19.66
N ASP A 6 -15.39 3.82 20.59
CA ASP A 6 -14.09 4.48 20.44
C ASP A 6 -13.24 3.80 19.36
N ILE A 7 -13.21 2.46 19.32
CA ILE A 7 -12.55 1.70 18.24
C ILE A 7 -13.15 2.07 16.88
N ARG A 8 -14.48 2.17 16.80
CA ARG A 8 -15.18 2.49 15.55
C ARG A 8 -14.89 3.92 15.07
N LYS A 9 -14.75 4.89 15.99
CA LYS A 9 -14.35 6.28 15.66
C LYS A 9 -12.95 6.34 15.06
N HIS A 10 -12.00 5.58 15.60
CA HIS A 10 -10.62 5.56 15.10
C HIS A 10 -10.45 4.74 13.81
N LEU A 11 -11.31 3.74 13.57
CA LEU A 11 -11.26 2.90 12.36
C LEU A 11 -11.85 3.55 11.12
N LYS A 12 -12.93 4.33 11.25
CA LYS A 12 -13.58 5.01 10.11
C LYS A 12 -12.60 5.72 9.16
N PRO A 13 -11.69 6.59 9.63
CA PRO A 13 -10.73 7.25 8.75
C PRO A 13 -9.77 6.28 8.08
N VAL A 14 -9.30 5.23 8.77
CA VAL A 14 -8.40 4.22 8.17
C VAL A 14 -9.11 3.43 7.09
N THR A 15 -10.38 3.06 7.30
CA THR A 15 -11.20 2.35 6.31
C THR A 15 -11.48 3.22 5.08
N ILE A 16 -11.74 4.52 5.26
CA ILE A 16 -11.93 5.46 4.13
C ILE A 16 -10.65 5.55 3.30
N VAL A 17 -9.48 5.66 3.93
CA VAL A 17 -8.18 5.69 3.23
C VAL A 17 -7.92 4.36 2.52
N ALA A 18 -8.25 3.21 3.13
CA ALA A 18 -8.13 1.90 2.50
C ALA A 18 -8.93 1.82 1.20
N TRP A 19 -10.19 2.26 1.24
CA TRP A 19 -11.04 2.32 0.05
C TRP A 19 -10.54 3.33 -0.98
N GLY A 20 -9.98 4.46 -0.55
CA GLY A 20 -9.33 5.43 -1.42
C GLY A 20 -8.16 4.82 -2.19
N ILE A 21 -7.33 4.01 -1.53
CA ILE A 21 -6.21 3.30 -2.15
C ILE A 21 -6.72 2.22 -3.11
N PHE A 22 -7.76 1.46 -2.76
CA PHE A 22 -8.36 0.52 -3.72
C PHE A 22 -8.87 1.22 -4.98
N ALA A 23 -9.50 2.39 -4.82
CA ALA A 23 -9.94 3.20 -5.95
C ALA A 23 -8.76 3.74 -6.78
N SER A 24 -7.66 4.20 -6.15
CA SER A 24 -6.47 4.67 -6.88
C SER A 24 -5.82 3.54 -7.68
N LEU A 25 -5.69 2.33 -7.09
CA LEU A 25 -5.19 1.15 -7.79
C LEU A 25 -6.05 0.78 -9.02
N ALA A 26 -7.37 0.86 -8.89
CA ALA A 26 -8.29 0.63 -10.00
C ALA A 26 -8.14 1.71 -11.09
N ILE A 27 -7.95 2.98 -10.71
CA ILE A 27 -7.66 4.07 -11.65
C ILE A 27 -6.35 3.83 -12.39
N TYR A 28 -5.28 3.41 -11.69
CA TYR A 28 -3.99 3.09 -12.32
C TYR A 28 -4.13 1.97 -13.34
N LEU A 29 -4.86 0.90 -12.99
CA LEU A 29 -5.16 -0.19 -13.91
C LEU A 29 -5.93 0.29 -15.14
N GLY A 30 -6.96 1.12 -14.93
CA GLY A 30 -7.76 1.71 -16.01
C GLY A 30 -6.90 2.57 -16.95
N LEU A 31 -6.04 3.42 -16.38
CA LEU A 31 -5.12 4.28 -17.12
C LEU A 31 -4.15 3.46 -18.00
N VAL A 32 -3.51 2.44 -17.42
CA VAL A 32 -2.60 1.55 -18.16
C VAL A 32 -3.32 0.80 -19.26
N THR A 33 -4.53 0.29 -18.98
CA THR A 33 -5.34 -0.44 -19.96
C THR A 33 -5.78 0.46 -21.11
N ALA A 34 -6.21 1.70 -20.81
CA ALA A 34 -6.60 2.69 -21.81
C ALA A 34 -5.41 3.10 -22.68
N LEU A 35 -4.26 3.41 -22.09
CA LEU A 35 -3.02 3.75 -22.80
C LEU A 35 -2.56 2.60 -23.70
N ARG A 36 -2.58 1.37 -23.18
CA ARG A 36 -2.25 0.16 -23.95
C ARG A 36 -3.21 -0.06 -25.12
N SER A 37 -4.49 0.26 -24.96
CA SER A 37 -5.48 0.13 -26.03
C SER A 37 -5.27 1.21 -27.11
N ALA A 38 -4.99 2.45 -26.70
CA ALA A 38 -4.85 3.59 -27.59
C ALA A 38 -3.54 3.62 -28.40
N ARG A 39 -2.43 3.09 -27.87
CA ARG A 39 -1.09 3.21 -28.48
C ARG A 39 -0.35 1.89 -28.57
N ARG A 40 -0.84 0.88 -29.32
CA ARG A 40 -0.06 -0.36 -29.52
C ARG A 40 0.99 -0.23 -30.64
N PRO A 41 2.26 -0.62 -30.42
CA PRO A 41 2.91 -0.95 -29.14
C PRO A 41 3.35 0.32 -28.38
N PHE A 42 3.06 0.38 -27.08
CA PHE A 42 3.45 1.51 -26.24
C PHE A 42 4.87 1.29 -25.75
N GLY A 43 5.85 1.94 -26.39
CA GLY A 43 7.28 1.85 -26.04
C GLY A 43 7.72 2.76 -24.88
N GLY A 44 6.77 3.39 -24.16
CA GLY A 44 7.06 4.40 -23.14
C GLY A 44 7.22 5.81 -23.70
N PHE A 45 7.01 6.82 -22.85
CA PHE A 45 7.17 8.23 -23.21
C PHE A 45 8.64 8.65 -23.30
N ALA A 46 9.53 7.97 -22.58
CA ALA A 46 10.95 8.26 -22.59
C ALA A 46 11.72 7.45 -23.65
N GLY A 47 11.17 6.35 -24.16
CA GLY A 47 11.91 5.36 -24.96
C GLY A 47 12.71 4.39 -24.07
N ASP A 48 13.75 3.74 -24.58
CA ASP A 48 14.62 2.83 -23.81
C ASP A 48 15.58 3.57 -22.86
N VAL A 49 15.11 4.66 -22.25
CA VAL A 49 15.90 5.49 -21.35
C VAL A 49 15.93 4.78 -20.00
N GLY A 50 17.03 4.07 -19.76
CA GLY A 50 17.34 3.45 -18.47
C GLY A 50 17.23 1.93 -18.40
N GLY A 51 16.82 1.25 -19.48
CA GLY A 51 16.90 -0.21 -19.67
C GLY A 51 16.76 -1.07 -18.40
N GLN A 52 17.70 -2.00 -18.21
CA GLN A 52 17.83 -2.83 -17.01
C GLN A 52 18.14 -2.07 -15.70
N PRO A 53 19.06 -1.08 -15.64
CA PRO A 53 19.44 -0.47 -14.37
C PRO A 53 18.30 0.32 -13.72
N LEU A 54 17.46 1.01 -14.49
CA LEU A 54 16.28 1.70 -13.96
C LEU A 54 15.26 0.71 -13.41
N ARG A 55 14.98 -0.39 -14.14
CA ARG A 55 14.12 -1.48 -13.63
C ARG A 55 14.66 -2.01 -12.31
N LEU A 56 15.96 -2.29 -12.23
CA LEU A 56 16.58 -2.83 -11.02
C LEU A 56 16.51 -1.85 -9.85
N ALA A 57 16.73 -0.55 -10.10
CA ALA A 57 16.60 0.49 -9.09
C ALA A 57 15.16 0.61 -8.56
N VAL A 58 14.17 0.56 -9.46
CA VAL A 58 12.75 0.60 -9.07
C VAL A 58 12.32 -0.66 -8.32
N PHE A 59 12.73 -1.85 -8.79
CA PHE A 59 12.47 -3.09 -8.07
C PHE A 59 13.17 -3.12 -6.72
N GLY A 60 14.40 -2.61 -6.63
CA GLY A 60 15.13 -2.46 -5.37
C GLY A 60 14.42 -1.53 -4.40
N LEU A 61 13.89 -0.40 -4.90
CA LEU A 61 13.11 0.53 -4.11
C LEU A 61 11.78 -0.09 -3.65
N ALA A 62 11.07 -0.78 -4.54
CA ALA A 62 9.85 -1.50 -4.19
C ALA A 62 10.12 -2.57 -3.12
N ALA A 63 11.19 -3.34 -3.26
CA ALA A 63 11.61 -4.33 -2.27
C ALA A 63 11.96 -3.68 -0.92
N ALA A 64 12.65 -2.54 -0.93
CA ALA A 64 12.96 -1.78 0.28
C ALA A 64 11.68 -1.29 0.99
N VAL A 65 10.69 -0.81 0.24
CA VAL A 65 9.38 -0.41 0.81
C VAL A 65 8.65 -1.62 1.39
N ILE A 66 8.62 -2.76 0.69
CA ILE A 66 8.01 -3.99 1.20
C ILE A 66 8.69 -4.43 2.49
N MET A 67 10.02 -4.43 2.53
CA MET A 67 10.80 -4.76 3.72
C MET A 67 10.49 -3.80 4.87
N LEU A 68 10.38 -2.50 4.57
CA LEU A 68 10.01 -1.48 5.55
C LEU A 68 8.61 -1.74 6.12
N ILE A 69 7.62 -2.08 5.29
CA ILE A 69 6.27 -2.46 5.74
C ILE A 69 6.33 -3.67 6.69
N LEU A 70 7.08 -4.72 6.33
CA LEU A 70 7.22 -5.92 7.16
C LEU A 70 7.87 -5.62 8.52
N VAL A 71 8.89 -4.76 8.55
CA VAL A 71 9.55 -4.34 9.79
C VAL A 71 8.63 -3.47 10.64
N LEU A 72 7.95 -2.49 10.03
CA LEU A 72 6.96 -1.66 10.71
C LEU A 72 5.88 -2.53 11.32
N ARG A 73 5.32 -3.47 10.55
CA ARG A 73 4.35 -4.45 11.00
C ARG A 73 4.87 -5.18 12.25
N HIS A 74 6.05 -5.79 12.18
CA HIS A 74 6.59 -6.52 13.32
C HIS A 74 6.81 -5.63 14.57
N ARG A 75 7.27 -4.38 14.38
CA ARG A 75 7.47 -3.43 15.50
C ARG A 75 6.15 -2.93 16.09
N LEU A 76 5.16 -2.66 15.25
CA LEU A 76 3.88 -2.08 15.62
C LEU A 76 2.97 -3.10 16.30
N PHE A 77 3.00 -4.34 15.81
CA PHE A 77 2.34 -5.49 16.42
C PHE A 77 3.19 -6.14 17.53
N ARG A 78 4.19 -5.44 18.06
CA ARG A 78 4.88 -5.86 19.30
C ARG A 78 4.19 -5.19 20.48
N LYS A 79 3.58 -5.96 21.39
CA LYS A 79 2.89 -5.43 22.57
C LYS A 79 3.85 -4.53 23.37
N GLY A 80 3.52 -3.25 23.46
CA GLY A 80 4.12 -2.33 24.43
C GLY A 80 3.47 -2.59 25.79
N GLY A 81 4.27 -2.88 26.81
CA GLY A 81 3.75 -3.07 28.16
C GLY A 81 3.04 -1.82 28.70
N ARG A 82 2.05 -2.01 29.59
CA ARG A 82 1.35 -1.00 30.43
C ARG A 82 1.20 0.41 29.82
N GLU A 83 0.85 0.52 28.54
CA GLU A 83 0.46 1.79 27.92
C GLU A 83 -1.06 2.01 28.06
N ASP A 84 -1.46 3.27 28.22
CA ASP A 84 -2.87 3.67 28.28
C ASP A 84 -3.59 3.33 26.96
N ARG A 85 -4.81 2.80 27.04
CA ARG A 85 -5.57 2.26 25.88
C ARG A 85 -5.75 3.28 24.78
N SER A 86 -5.96 4.54 25.15
CA SER A 86 -6.14 5.67 24.23
C SER A 86 -4.86 5.96 23.41
N ALA A 87 -3.70 5.91 24.05
CA ALA A 87 -2.40 6.11 23.42
C ALA A 87 -2.04 4.96 22.46
N VAL A 88 -2.35 3.72 22.85
CA VAL A 88 -2.15 2.53 22.00
C VAL A 88 -3.03 2.61 20.74
N LEU A 89 -4.29 3.00 20.87
CA LEU A 89 -5.22 3.18 19.74
C LEU A 89 -4.74 4.26 18.77
N ALA A 90 -4.29 5.42 19.27
CA ALA A 90 -3.78 6.49 18.44
C ALA A 90 -2.49 6.08 17.70
N ARG A 91 -1.60 5.32 18.36
CA ARG A 91 -0.39 4.77 17.74
C ARG A 91 -0.74 3.76 16.65
N LEU A 92 -1.67 2.85 16.93
CA LEU A 92 -2.14 1.84 15.98
C LEU A 92 -2.82 2.47 14.76
N GLN A 93 -3.61 3.53 14.94
CA GLN A 93 -4.22 4.26 13.84
C GLN A 93 -3.18 4.91 12.93
N ARG A 94 -2.22 5.65 13.49
CA ARG A 94 -1.14 6.29 12.70
C ARG A 94 -0.30 5.26 11.96
N ALA A 95 -0.01 4.16 12.63
CA ALA A 95 0.74 3.04 12.11
C ALA A 95 0.04 2.33 10.94
N SER A 96 -1.24 1.99 11.11
CA SER A 96 -2.03 1.39 10.04
C SER A 96 -2.15 2.32 8.84
N LEU A 97 -2.37 3.62 9.05
CA LEU A 97 -2.37 4.60 7.97
C LEU A 97 -1.02 4.65 7.23
N ALA A 98 0.10 4.67 7.98
CA ALA A 98 1.43 4.67 7.39
C ALA A 98 1.67 3.41 6.55
N VAL A 99 1.38 2.23 7.09
CA VAL A 99 1.54 0.96 6.36
C VAL A 99 0.69 0.92 5.10
N LEU A 100 -0.56 1.38 5.17
CA LEU A 100 -1.48 1.42 4.03
C LEU A 100 -0.96 2.34 2.92
N LEU A 101 -0.49 3.54 3.28
CA LEU A 101 0.11 4.49 2.34
C LEU A 101 1.41 3.93 1.73
N LEU A 102 2.26 3.29 2.52
CA LEU A 102 3.46 2.62 2.01
C LEU A 102 3.09 1.49 1.04
N GLY A 103 1.97 0.80 1.28
CA GLY A 103 1.45 -0.26 0.43
C GLY A 103 1.07 0.20 -0.98
N GLU A 104 0.78 1.49 -1.19
CA GLU A 104 0.48 2.06 -2.51
C GLU A 104 1.75 2.35 -3.34
N ILE A 105 2.90 2.58 -2.70
CA ILE A 105 4.15 2.98 -3.37
C ILE A 105 4.59 1.98 -4.46
N PRO A 106 4.55 0.65 -4.27
CA PRO A 106 4.89 -0.30 -5.33
C PRO A 106 4.06 -0.11 -6.60
N ALA A 107 2.75 0.15 -6.49
CA ALA A 107 1.90 0.37 -7.65
C ALA A 107 2.26 1.66 -8.39
N VAL A 108 2.56 2.74 -7.66
CA VAL A 108 3.01 4.01 -8.25
C VAL A 108 4.35 3.82 -8.98
N LEU A 109 5.28 3.07 -8.38
CA LEU A 109 6.56 2.73 -9.00
C LEU A 109 6.39 1.89 -10.27
N GLY A 110 5.48 0.91 -10.24
CA GLY A 110 5.12 0.14 -11.43
C GLY A 110 4.51 1.01 -12.52
N LEU A 111 3.67 1.98 -12.15
CA LEU A 111 3.05 2.90 -13.09
C LEU A 111 4.13 3.77 -13.76
N ALA A 112 5.10 4.25 -12.98
CA ALA A 112 6.24 4.98 -13.51
C ALA A 112 7.04 4.13 -14.52
N LEU A 113 7.32 2.86 -14.23
CA LEU A 113 7.99 1.95 -15.18
C LEU A 113 7.20 1.74 -16.47
N PHE A 114 5.88 1.59 -16.37
CA PHE A 114 5.02 1.50 -17.55
C PHE A 114 5.05 2.78 -18.38
N LEU A 115 4.92 3.94 -17.75
CA LEU A 115 4.91 5.22 -18.45
C LEU A 115 6.27 5.54 -19.10
N LEU A 116 7.38 5.19 -18.43
CA LEU A 116 8.73 5.49 -18.90
C LEU A 116 9.18 4.55 -20.01
N GLY A 117 9.06 3.23 -19.82
CA GLY A 117 9.63 2.21 -20.71
C GLY A 117 8.63 1.20 -21.27
N GLY A 118 7.33 1.39 -21.05
CA GLY A 118 6.29 0.50 -21.58
C GLY A 118 6.25 -0.89 -20.92
N TYR A 119 6.91 -1.08 -19.77
CA TYR A 119 7.05 -2.38 -19.11
C TYR A 119 5.75 -2.87 -18.43
N VAL A 120 4.81 -3.35 -19.23
CA VAL A 120 3.48 -3.78 -18.79
C VAL A 120 3.54 -4.89 -17.74
N ALA A 121 4.43 -5.88 -17.92
CA ALA A 121 4.55 -7.01 -17.00
C ALA A 121 4.97 -6.57 -15.59
N ASP A 122 5.91 -5.63 -15.48
CA ASP A 122 6.39 -5.13 -14.19
C ASP A 122 5.32 -4.32 -13.47
N PHE A 123 4.57 -3.51 -14.22
CA PHE A 123 3.42 -2.79 -13.66
C PHE A 123 2.42 -3.76 -13.04
N TYR A 124 2.03 -4.82 -13.74
CA TYR A 124 1.09 -5.80 -13.18
C TYR A 124 1.65 -6.51 -11.96
N ALA A 125 2.93 -6.90 -11.96
CA ALA A 125 3.57 -7.52 -10.81
C ALA A 125 3.53 -6.62 -9.57
N LEU A 126 3.89 -5.34 -9.73
CA LEU A 126 3.92 -4.37 -8.65
C LEU A 126 2.52 -3.92 -8.21
N LEU A 127 1.56 -3.84 -9.14
CA LEU A 127 0.16 -3.58 -8.85
C LEU A 127 -0.44 -4.72 -8.02
N ILE A 128 -0.20 -5.98 -8.39
CA ILE A 128 -0.66 -7.14 -7.63
C ILE A 128 -0.01 -7.16 -6.25
N ALA A 129 1.29 -6.85 -6.13
CA ALA A 129 1.96 -6.75 -4.84
C ALA A 129 1.34 -5.67 -3.94
N SER A 130 1.07 -4.48 -4.49
CA SER A 130 0.41 -3.37 -3.78
C SER A 130 -1.02 -3.72 -3.36
N LEU A 131 -1.78 -4.38 -4.24
CA LEU A 131 -3.12 -4.87 -3.95
C LEU A 131 -3.12 -5.91 -2.83
N ALA A 132 -2.17 -6.85 -2.88
CA ALA A 132 -2.00 -7.87 -1.85
C ALA A 132 -1.65 -7.24 -0.49
N LEU A 133 -0.73 -6.27 -0.46
CA LEU A 133 -0.39 -5.53 0.76
C LEU A 133 -1.60 -4.78 1.31
N THR A 134 -2.31 -4.03 0.47
CA THR A 134 -3.51 -3.28 0.87
C THR A 134 -4.60 -4.20 1.40
N PHE A 135 -4.75 -5.40 0.82
CA PHE A 135 -5.71 -6.40 1.25
C PHE A 135 -5.32 -7.07 2.58
N ILE A 136 -4.03 -7.40 2.75
CA ILE A 136 -3.48 -7.99 3.99
C ILE A 136 -3.57 -6.98 5.14
N ASP A 137 -3.25 -5.72 4.88
CA ASP A 137 -3.22 -4.64 5.86
C ASP A 137 -4.57 -3.93 6.01
N PHE A 138 -5.63 -4.44 5.39
CA PHE A 138 -6.96 -3.85 5.45
C PHE A 138 -7.42 -3.73 6.92
N PRO A 139 -7.83 -2.52 7.37
CA PRO A 139 -8.20 -2.30 8.76
C PRO A 139 -9.49 -3.06 9.10
N ARG A 140 -9.35 -4.19 9.79
CA ARG A 140 -10.47 -5.03 10.25
C ARG A 140 -10.74 -4.79 11.74
N GLN A 141 -11.97 -4.42 12.06
CA GLN A 141 -12.48 -4.30 13.45
C GLN A 141 -12.12 -5.50 14.36
N PRO A 142 -12.35 -6.76 13.97
CA PRO A 142 -12.07 -7.90 14.85
C PRO A 142 -10.60 -8.04 15.25
N VAL A 143 -9.67 -7.69 14.34
CA VAL A 143 -8.22 -7.74 14.62
C VAL A 143 -7.82 -6.72 15.69
N TRP A 144 -8.46 -5.55 15.69
CA TRP A 144 -8.22 -4.50 16.68
C TRP A 144 -8.84 -4.86 18.03
N GLU A 145 -10.01 -5.49 18.04
CA GLU A 145 -10.63 -6.00 19.27
C GLU A 145 -9.81 -7.12 19.92
N GLU A 146 -9.29 -8.07 19.14
CA GLU A 146 -8.40 -9.13 19.63
C GLU A 146 -7.12 -8.55 20.23
N TRP A 147 -6.55 -7.51 19.61
CA TRP A 147 -5.38 -6.80 20.12
C TRP A 147 -5.61 -6.09 21.46
N LEU A 148 -6.82 -5.60 21.70
CA LEU A 148 -7.19 -4.90 22.94
C LEU A 148 -7.63 -5.85 24.06
N ARG A 149 -8.09 -7.06 23.71
CA ARG A 149 -8.49 -8.11 24.67
C ARG A 149 -7.30 -8.92 25.19
N GLY A 150 -6.19 -8.93 24.46
CA GLY A 150 -4.98 -9.68 24.79
C GLY A 150 -4.03 -8.96 25.71
#